data_AF-A0A160F1P9-F1
#
_entry.id   AF-A0A160F1P9-F1
#
_cell.length_a   1.000
_cell.length_b   1.000
_cell.length_c   1.000
_cell.angle_alpha   90.00
_cell.angle_beta   90.00
_cell.angle_gamma   90.00
#
_symmetry.space_group_name_H-M   'P 1'
#
loop_
_entity.id
_entity.type
_entity.pdbx_description
1 polymer ?
#
loop_
_entity_poly.entity_id
_entity_poly.type
_entity_poly.pdbx_seq_one_letter_code
_entity_poly.pdbx_strand_id
1 'polypeptide(L)'
;MSAIIPVRQGEELPVEKLLPFLRNAIDGLPNEPLHVQQFSSGYSNLTYLLSIGDWEAVLRRPPLGPVAPKAHDMRRECAWLTEIHPLFPLAPKPLLFCDDEAVIGSPFF
;
A
#
# COMPACT_ATOMS: atom_id res chain seq x y z
N MET A 1 -8.63 19.36 8.84
CA MET A 1 -8.99 17.93 8.74
C MET A 1 -7.70 17.14 8.78
N SER A 2 -7.60 16.11 9.63
CA SER A 2 -6.44 15.20 9.59
C SER A 2 -6.43 14.49 8.24
N ALA A 3 -5.27 14.42 7.58
CA ALA A 3 -5.12 13.73 6.30
C ALA A 3 -5.31 12.21 6.41
N ILE A 4 -5.22 11.68 7.62
CA ILE A 4 -5.36 10.25 7.96
C ILE A 4 -6.62 10.06 8.79
N ILE A 5 -7.42 9.08 8.41
CA ILE A 5 -8.72 8.70 8.99
C ILE A 5 -8.71 7.21 9.35
N PRO A 6 -9.62 6.74 10.22
CA PRO A 6 -9.92 5.32 10.32
C PRO A 6 -10.28 4.75 8.94
N VAL A 7 -9.93 3.49 8.71
CA VAL A 7 -10.27 2.82 7.45
C VAL A 7 -11.79 2.84 7.26
N ARG A 8 -12.24 3.23 6.06
CA ARG A 8 -13.66 3.25 5.73
C ARG A 8 -14.24 1.83 5.77
N GLN A 9 -15.50 1.73 6.17
CA GLN A 9 -16.20 0.46 6.25
C GLN A 9 -16.22 -0.25 4.88
N GLY A 10 -15.77 -1.50 4.84
CA GLY A 10 -15.65 -2.31 3.63
C GLY A 10 -14.34 -2.14 2.86
N GLU A 11 -13.49 -1.18 3.25
CA GLU A 11 -12.17 -0.92 2.66
C GLU A 11 -11.03 -1.48 3.54
N GLU A 12 -11.33 -2.37 4.48
CA GLU A 12 -10.35 -2.96 5.39
C GLU A 12 -9.35 -3.86 4.64
N LEU A 13 -8.10 -3.85 5.11
CA LEU A 13 -7.06 -4.78 4.64
C LEU A 13 -7.05 -6.05 5.51
N PRO A 14 -6.84 -7.24 4.93
CA PRO A 14 -6.70 -8.49 5.68
C PRO A 14 -5.33 -8.53 6.40
N VAL A 15 -5.27 -7.93 7.59
CA VAL A 15 -4.04 -7.80 8.40
C VAL A 15 -3.39 -9.15 8.67
N GLU A 16 -4.19 -10.20 8.86
CA GLU A 16 -3.76 -11.57 9.12
C GLU A 16 -2.97 -12.20 7.97
N LYS A 17 -3.17 -11.72 6.73
CA LYS A 17 -2.41 -12.13 5.55
C LYS A 17 -1.29 -11.15 5.23
N LEU A 18 -1.58 -9.86 5.38
CA LEU A 18 -0.65 -8.79 5.02
C LEU A 18 0.58 -8.76 5.93
N LEU A 19 0.42 -8.89 7.26
CA LEU A 19 1.56 -8.83 8.17
C LEU A 19 2.59 -9.96 7.93
N PRO A 20 2.22 -11.25 7.82
CA PRO A 20 3.17 -12.31 7.46
C PRO A 20 3.86 -12.07 6.11
N PHE A 21 3.11 -11.57 5.11
CA PHE A 21 3.69 -11.21 3.82
C PHE A 21 4.77 -10.12 3.96
N LEU A 22 4.46 -9.03 4.67
CA LEU A 22 5.40 -7.92 4.90
C LEU A 22 6.65 -8.39 5.65
N ARG A 23 6.49 -9.24 6.69
CA ARG A 23 7.62 -9.80 7.45
C ARG A 23 8.54 -10.68 6.61
N ASN A 24 8.02 -11.35 5.59
CA ASN A 24 8.82 -12.15 4.67
C ASN A 24 9.50 -11.30 3.59
N ALA A 25 8.89 -10.19 3.20
CA ALA A 25 9.35 -9.36 2.09
C ALA A 25 10.28 -8.22 2.51
N ILE A 26 10.17 -7.74 3.76
CA ILE A 26 10.90 -6.58 4.27
C ILE A 26 11.73 -7.01 5.48
N ASP A 27 13.05 -6.94 5.30
CA ASP A 27 14.00 -7.19 6.38
C ASP A 27 13.92 -6.11 7.46
N GLY A 28 14.05 -6.51 8.72
CA GLY A 28 14.18 -5.58 9.85
C GLY A 28 12.88 -4.95 10.34
N LEU A 29 11.70 -5.45 9.94
CA LEU A 29 10.44 -4.98 10.50
C LEU A 29 10.36 -5.22 12.02
N PRO A 30 9.94 -4.23 12.83
CA PRO A 30 9.79 -4.40 14.27
C PRO A 30 8.84 -5.54 14.64
N ASN A 31 9.04 -6.14 15.82
CA ASN A 31 8.18 -7.21 16.34
C ASN A 31 6.93 -6.66 17.03
N GLU A 32 6.18 -5.82 16.33
CA GLU A 32 4.95 -5.18 16.82
C GLU A 32 3.74 -5.49 15.91
N PRO A 33 2.50 -5.23 16.38
CA PRO A 33 1.31 -5.37 15.54
C PRO A 33 1.30 -4.41 14.35
N LEU A 34 0.65 -4.83 13.26
CA LEU A 34 0.38 -3.94 12.13
C LEU A 34 -0.86 -3.09 12.42
N HIS A 35 -0.66 -1.77 12.43
CA HIS A 35 -1.73 -0.79 12.45
C HIS A 35 -1.98 -0.26 11.04
N VAL A 36 -3.25 -0.15 10.67
CA VAL A 36 -3.68 0.34 9.36
C VAL A 36 -4.59 1.54 9.55
N GLN A 37 -4.25 2.64 8.90
CA GLN A 37 -5.11 3.80 8.74
C GLN A 37 -5.24 4.15 7.27
N GLN A 38 -6.17 5.02 6.93
CA GLN A 38 -6.43 5.38 5.54
C GLN A 38 -6.25 6.87 5.30
N PHE A 39 -5.75 7.24 4.13
CA PHE A 39 -5.72 8.64 3.72
C PHE A 39 -7.12 9.08 3.28
N SER A 40 -7.55 10.26 3.76
CA SER A 40 -8.89 10.79 3.46
C SER A 40 -9.07 11.16 1.98
N SER A 41 -7.97 11.46 1.30
CA SER A 41 -7.89 11.76 -0.14
C SER A 41 -7.25 10.61 -0.92
N GLY A 42 -7.58 10.48 -2.21
CA GLY A 42 -7.08 9.40 -3.06
C GLY A 42 -8.23 8.59 -3.66
N TYR A 43 -9.14 9.26 -4.38
CA TYR A 43 -10.32 8.61 -4.94
C TYR A 43 -10.00 7.66 -6.10
N SER A 44 -8.85 7.86 -6.77
CA SER A 44 -8.41 6.96 -7.84
C SER A 44 -7.86 5.65 -7.28
N ASN A 45 -6.91 5.70 -6.34
CA ASN A 45 -6.38 4.51 -5.68
C ASN A 45 -6.51 4.65 -4.17
N LEU A 46 -6.99 3.59 -3.53
CA LEU A 46 -7.04 3.55 -2.06
C LEU A 46 -5.61 3.54 -1.52
N THR A 47 -5.35 4.47 -0.60
CA THR A 47 -4.03 4.68 -0.03
C THR A 47 -4.12 4.53 1.49
N TYR A 48 -3.23 3.74 2.07
CA TYR A 48 -3.22 3.37 3.48
C TYR A 48 -1.88 3.72 4.10
N LEU A 49 -1.92 4.17 5.36
CA LEU A 49 -0.74 4.23 6.22
C LEU A 49 -0.64 2.90 6.96
N LEU A 50 0.51 2.24 6.82
CA LEU A 50 0.89 1.07 7.58
C LEU A 50 1.91 1.49 8.63
N SER A 51 1.70 1.07 9.88
CA SER A 51 2.64 1.31 10.98
C SER A 51 2.90 0.02 11.75
N ILE A 52 4.17 -0.29 12.02
CA ILE A 52 4.63 -1.40 12.85
C ILE A 52 5.71 -0.84 13.78
N GLY A 53 5.36 -0.50 15.03
CA GLY A 53 6.28 0.22 15.92
C GLY A 53 6.66 1.59 15.36
N ASP A 54 7.95 1.82 15.17
CA ASP A 54 8.52 3.04 14.56
C ASP A 54 8.62 2.97 13.03
N TRP A 55 8.34 1.82 12.43
CA TRP A 55 8.34 1.64 10.99
C TRP A 55 7.02 2.09 10.38
N GLU A 56 7.08 2.92 9.35
CA GLU A 56 5.91 3.38 8.60
C GLU A 56 6.11 3.21 7.09
N ALA A 57 5.02 2.87 6.40
CA ALA A 57 4.98 2.82 4.94
C ALA A 57 3.59 3.18 4.41
N VAL A 58 3.55 3.51 3.12
CA VAL A 58 2.30 3.76 2.41
C VAL A 58 2.00 2.57 1.51
N LEU A 59 0.81 2.00 1.62
CA LEU A 59 0.30 0.97 0.71
C LEU A 59 -0.68 1.59 -0.26
N ARG A 60 -0.53 1.29 -1.55
CA ARG A 60 -1.45 1.75 -2.61
C ARG A 60 -2.05 0.56 -3.35
N ARG A 61 -3.37 0.59 -3.55
CA ARG A 61 -4.11 -0.42 -4.31
C ARG A 61 -5.23 0.20 -5.15
N PRO A 62 -5.75 -0.52 -6.17
CA PRO A 62 -6.94 -0.10 -6.90
C PRO A 62 -8.17 0.06 -5.99
N PRO A 63 -9.19 0.81 -6.43
CA PRO A 63 -10.45 0.92 -5.71
C PRO A 63 -11.20 -0.42 -5.73
N LEU A 64 -12.14 -0.58 -4.80
CA LEU A 64 -13.01 -1.76 -4.77
C LEU A 64 -14.02 -1.73 -5.92
N GLY A 65 -14.44 -2.91 -6.36
CA GLY A 65 -15.46 -3.08 -7.38
C GLY A 65 -14.90 -3.12 -8.82
N PRO A 66 -15.76 -2.97 -9.84
CA PRO A 66 -15.35 -3.06 -11.22
C PRO A 66 -14.46 -1.88 -11.61
N VAL A 67 -13.19 -2.19 -11.84
CA VAL A 67 -12.18 -1.23 -12.26
C VAL A 67 -12.09 -1.21 -13.79
N ALA A 68 -12.11 -0.02 -14.40
CA ALA A 68 -11.91 0.10 -15.84
C ALA A 68 -10.54 -0.50 -16.24
N PRO A 69 -10.46 -1.30 -17.33
CA PRO A 69 -9.21 -1.91 -17.74
C PRO A 69 -8.07 -0.87 -17.86
N LYS A 70 -6.92 -1.15 -17.25
CA LYS A 70 -5.68 -0.34 -17.28
C LYS A 70 -5.69 1.02 -16.57
N ALA A 71 -6.80 1.45 -15.96
CA ALA A 71 -6.85 2.73 -15.26
C ALA A 71 -6.05 2.72 -13.95
N HIS A 72 -5.92 1.57 -13.29
CA HIS A 72 -5.31 1.42 -11.95
C HIS A 72 -4.20 0.36 -11.97
N ASP A 73 -3.26 0.51 -12.91
CA ASP A 73 -2.12 -0.40 -13.04
C ASP A 73 -1.04 -0.09 -12.00
N MET A 74 -1.12 -0.80 -10.86
CA MET A 74 -0.15 -0.66 -9.76
C MET A 74 1.26 -1.07 -10.14
N ARG A 75 1.40 -2.05 -11.05
CA ARG A 75 2.72 -2.47 -11.56
C ARG A 75 3.37 -1.32 -12.30
N ARG A 76 2.60 -0.64 -13.15
CA ARG A 76 3.09 0.53 -13.88
C ARG A 76 3.48 1.64 -12.93
N GLU A 77 2.63 2.03 -11.96
CA GLU A 77 2.98 3.06 -10.96
C GLU A 77 4.28 2.73 -10.20
N CYS A 78 4.41 1.50 -9.70
CA CYS A 78 5.60 1.06 -8.99
C CYS A 78 6.86 1.07 -9.87
N ALA A 79 6.75 0.62 -11.13
CA ALA A 79 7.87 0.64 -12.08
C ALA A 79 8.34 2.07 -12.36
N TRP A 80 7.42 3.02 -12.59
CA TRP A 80 7.79 4.43 -12.80
C TRP A 80 8.49 5.02 -11.57
N LEU A 81 7.96 4.80 -10.38
CA LEU A 81 8.58 5.30 -9.15
C LEU A 81 9.96 4.68 -8.90
N THR A 82 10.14 3.39 -9.22
CA THR A 82 11.44 2.71 -9.10
C THR A 82 12.50 3.35 -9.99
N GLU A 83 12.15 3.71 -11.22
CA GLU A 83 13.07 4.36 -12.16
C GLU A 83 13.28 5.86 -11.85
N ILE A 84 12.24 6.55 -11.36
CA ILE A 84 12.29 8.00 -11.10
C ILE A 84 13.01 8.30 -9.78
N HIS A 85 12.78 7.52 -8.72
CA HIS A 85 13.31 7.82 -7.38
C HIS A 85 14.84 8.06 -7.33
N PRO A 86 15.69 7.26 -8.01
CA PRO A 86 17.13 7.50 -8.05
C PRO A 86 17.53 8.83 -8.69
N LEU A 87 16.70 9.37 -9.60
CA LEU A 87 16.94 10.62 -10.33
C LEU A 87 16.25 11.82 -9.69
N PHE A 88 15.16 11.58 -8.98
CA PHE A 88 14.34 12.59 -8.32
C PHE A 88 13.94 12.08 -6.92
N PRO A 89 14.78 12.28 -5.88
CA PRO A 89 14.56 11.73 -4.54
C PRO A 89 13.31 12.25 -3.81
N LEU A 90 12.67 13.30 -4.35
CA LEU A 90 11.35 13.75 -3.89
C LEU A 90 10.21 12.80 -4.31
N ALA A 91 10.43 11.96 -5.33
CA ALA A 91 9.53 10.85 -5.61
C ALA A 91 9.67 9.77 -4.51
N PRO A 92 8.56 9.23 -3.99
CA PRO A 92 8.60 8.15 -3.02
C PRO A 92 9.38 6.94 -3.55
N LYS A 93 10.16 6.31 -2.66
CA LYS A 93 10.83 5.04 -2.95
C LYS A 93 9.84 3.89 -2.79
N PRO A 94 9.54 3.11 -3.85
CA PRO A 94 8.79 1.87 -3.69
C PRO A 94 9.59 0.87 -2.85
N LEU A 95 8.92 0.20 -1.91
CA LEU A 95 9.55 -0.80 -1.05
C LEU A 95 9.40 -2.20 -1.64
N LEU A 96 8.21 -2.51 -2.18
CA LEU A 96 7.90 -3.78 -2.81
C LEU A 96 6.75 -3.62 -3.80
N PHE A 97 6.48 -4.65 -4.60
CA PHE A 97 5.26 -4.79 -5.39
C PHE A 97 4.74 -6.22 -5.24
N CYS A 98 3.42 -6.37 -5.15
CA CYS A 98 2.76 -7.66 -5.06
C CYS A 98 1.57 -7.70 -6.03
N ASP A 99 1.55 -8.70 -6.91
CA ASP A 99 0.44 -9.01 -7.80
C ASP A 99 -0.38 -10.23 -7.35
N ASP A 100 0.02 -10.88 -6.26
CA ASP A 100 -0.75 -11.97 -5.66
C ASP A 100 -2.01 -11.43 -4.95
N GLU A 101 -3.15 -11.57 -5.62
CA GLU A 101 -4.46 -11.17 -5.09
C GLU A 101 -4.87 -12.00 -3.85
N ALA A 102 -4.22 -13.14 -3.56
CA ALA A 102 -4.52 -13.90 -2.35
C ALA A 102 -4.16 -13.14 -1.07
N VAL A 103 -3.23 -12.17 -1.14
CA VAL A 103 -2.77 -11.37 0.00
C VAL A 103 -3.82 -10.35 0.42
N ILE A 104 -4.22 -9.43 -0.46
CA ILE A 104 -5.19 -8.35 -0.13
C ILE A 104 -6.36 -8.19 -1.12
N GLY A 105 -6.54 -9.11 -2.08
CA GLY A 105 -7.62 -9.08 -3.06
C GLY A 105 -7.39 -8.14 -4.25
N SER A 106 -6.17 -7.61 -4.43
CA SER A 106 -5.77 -6.82 -5.59
C SER A 106 -4.25 -6.62 -5.62
N PRO A 107 -3.64 -6.30 -6.77
CA PRO A 107 -2.26 -5.85 -6.82
C PRO A 107 -2.02 -4.59 -5.98
N PHE A 108 -0.84 -4.46 -5.38
CA PHE A 108 -0.44 -3.32 -4.57
C PHE A 108 1.07 -3.09 -4.56
N PHE A 109 1.47 -1.91 -4.12
CA PHE A 109 2.86 -1.55 -3.83
C PHE A 109 2.97 -0.65 -2.61
#